data_AF-A0A7J6M7N5-F1
#
_entry.id   AF-A0A7J6M7N5-F1
#
_cell.length_a   1.000
_cell.length_b   1.000
_cell.length_c   1.000
_cell.angle_alpha   90.00
_cell.angle_beta   90.00
_cell.angle_gamma   90.00
#
_symmetry.space_group_name_H-M   'P 1'
#
loop_
_entity.id
_entity.type
_entity.pdbx_description
1 polymer ?
#
loop_
_entity_poly.entity_id
_entity_poly.type
_entity_poly.pdbx_seq_one_letter_code
_entity_poly.pdbx_strand_id
1 'polypeptide(L)'
;MAETKASAPEPPAAAVVDDAAGLSTAVSKLRFMSRGAELTAKQKLEQEQRAIRKRLEWSVPGFKDCKPTDVQVRQPGEPLKQVVLHGRRSYGGFNPYVESMMAEVTKRSTKLKRKRDA
;
A
#
# COMPACT_ATOMS: atom_id res chain seq x y z
N MET A 1 49.13 21.67 -17.56
CA MET A 1 48.24 21.52 -16.39
C MET A 1 47.38 20.30 -16.67
N ALA A 2 47.80 19.13 -16.20
CA ALA A 2 47.11 17.86 -16.43
C ALA A 2 46.26 17.57 -15.19
N GLU A 3 44.94 17.60 -15.34
CA GLU A 3 44.01 17.21 -14.27
C GLU A 3 43.32 15.90 -14.64
N THR A 4 43.51 14.94 -13.76
CA THR A 4 43.17 13.54 -13.84
C THR A 4 41.66 13.33 -13.69
N LYS A 5 41.09 12.64 -14.68
CA LYS A 5 39.73 12.09 -14.71
C LYS A 5 39.57 11.08 -13.57
N ALA A 6 38.82 11.44 -12.53
CA ALA A 6 38.46 10.53 -11.44
C ALA A 6 37.49 9.46 -11.98
N SER A 7 38.01 8.24 -12.13
CA SER A 7 37.25 7.03 -12.44
C SER A 7 36.48 6.60 -11.20
N ALA A 8 35.16 6.76 -11.19
CA ALA A 8 34.29 6.22 -10.15
C ALA A 8 34.37 4.68 -10.18
N PRO A 9 34.49 3.99 -9.03
CA PRO A 9 34.48 2.54 -9.01
C PRO A 9 33.08 2.01 -9.30
N GLU A 10 32.99 1.13 -10.30
CA GLU A 10 31.79 0.37 -10.66
C GLU A 10 31.23 -0.39 -9.44
N PRO A 11 29.90 -0.54 -9.32
CA PRO A 11 29.31 -1.35 -8.26
C PRO A 11 29.76 -2.81 -8.41
N PRO A 12 30.04 -3.52 -7.30
CA PRO A 12 30.55 -4.88 -7.36
C PRO A 12 29.55 -5.78 -8.07
N ALA A 13 30.07 -6.48 -9.08
CA ALA A 13 29.42 -7.54 -9.81
C ALA A 13 28.59 -8.41 -8.85
N ALA A 14 27.30 -8.56 -9.17
CA ALA A 14 26.42 -9.47 -8.47
C ALA A 14 27.08 -10.84 -8.44
N ALA A 15 27.54 -11.25 -7.26
CA ALA A 15 28.08 -12.56 -7.00
C ALA A 15 26.98 -13.58 -7.28
N VAL A 16 27.03 -14.13 -8.48
CA VAL A 16 26.39 -15.38 -8.88
C VAL A 16 27.22 -16.51 -8.31
N VAL A 17 26.58 -17.32 -7.46
CA VAL A 17 26.74 -18.75 -7.12
C VAL A 17 26.45 -18.91 -5.60
N ASP A 18 25.57 -19.79 -5.14
CA ASP A 18 25.62 -21.24 -5.31
C ASP A 18 24.24 -21.96 -5.36
N ASP A 19 24.17 -22.92 -6.30
CA ASP A 19 23.68 -24.30 -6.19
C ASP A 19 22.30 -24.63 -5.61
N ALA A 20 21.27 -24.48 -6.45
CA ALA A 20 20.20 -25.47 -6.52
C ALA A 20 20.49 -26.40 -7.71
N ALA A 21 21.02 -27.58 -7.43
CA ALA A 21 21.35 -28.64 -8.38
C ALA A 21 20.42 -28.70 -9.62
N GLY A 22 20.94 -28.29 -10.77
CA GLY A 22 20.50 -28.76 -12.09
C GLY A 22 19.23 -28.17 -12.73
N LEU A 23 18.73 -27.00 -12.32
CA LEU A 23 17.55 -26.39 -12.95
C LEU A 23 17.86 -25.10 -13.73
N SER A 24 17.20 -24.93 -14.87
CA SER A 24 17.39 -23.74 -15.71
C SER A 24 16.81 -22.49 -15.04
N THR A 25 17.41 -21.33 -15.31
CA THR A 25 16.98 -20.05 -14.72
C THR A 25 15.53 -19.68 -15.03
N ALA A 26 14.98 -20.14 -16.16
CA ALA A 26 13.57 -19.98 -16.51
C ALA A 26 12.65 -20.82 -15.62
N VAL A 27 13.07 -22.04 -15.29
CA VAL A 27 12.29 -22.97 -14.45
C VAL A 27 12.33 -22.53 -12.98
N SER A 28 13.48 -22.12 -12.46
CA SER A 28 13.61 -21.63 -11.08
C SER A 28 12.83 -20.34 -10.81
N LYS A 29 12.53 -19.54 -11.85
CA LYS A 29 11.69 -18.33 -11.76
C LYS A 29 10.19 -18.61 -11.80
N LEU A 30 9.77 -19.87 -11.98
CA LEU A 30 8.36 -20.22 -11.94
C LEU A 30 7.80 -19.99 -10.53
N ARG A 31 6.60 -19.42 -10.47
CA ARG A 31 5.97 -18.95 -9.21
C ARG A 31 5.83 -20.04 -8.14
N PHE A 32 5.75 -21.31 -8.53
CA PHE A 32 5.66 -22.41 -7.56
C PHE A 32 7.01 -22.75 -6.92
N MET A 33 8.11 -22.58 -7.66
CA MET A 33 9.47 -22.79 -7.15
C MET A 33 9.94 -21.64 -6.27
N SER A 34 9.52 -20.41 -6.59
CA SER A 34 9.94 -19.22 -5.86
C SER A 34 9.19 -18.97 -4.55
N ARG A 35 7.98 -19.54 -4.35
CA ARG A 35 7.13 -19.28 -3.17
C ARG A 35 7.82 -19.50 -1.82
N GLY A 36 8.60 -20.57 -1.66
CA GLY A 36 9.31 -20.84 -0.40
C GLY A 36 10.41 -19.83 -0.12
N ALA A 37 11.20 -19.48 -1.14
CA ALA A 37 12.23 -18.45 -1.06
C ALA A 37 11.63 -17.04 -0.86
N GLU A 38 10.51 -16.73 -1.52
CA GLU A 38 9.80 -15.46 -1.38
C GLU A 38 9.22 -15.27 0.03
N LEU A 39 8.69 -16.34 0.66
CA LEU A 39 8.17 -16.26 2.03
C LEU A 39 9.29 -15.98 3.05
N THR A 40 10.42 -16.67 2.94
CA THR A 40 11.57 -16.44 3.83
C THR A 40 12.17 -15.06 3.61
N ALA A 41 12.26 -14.59 2.35
CA ALA A 41 12.70 -13.23 2.04
C ALA A 41 11.75 -12.17 2.63
N LYS A 42 10.43 -12.37 2.50
CA LYS A 42 9.42 -11.47 3.08
C LYS A 42 9.51 -11.40 4.60
N GLN A 43 9.71 -12.54 5.27
CA GLN A 43 9.88 -12.58 6.72
C GLN A 43 11.13 -11.83 7.18
N LYS A 44 12.26 -12.00 6.48
CA LYS A 44 13.50 -11.25 6.77
C LYS A 44 13.28 -9.75 6.61
N LEU A 45 12.68 -9.33 5.51
CA LEU A 45 12.37 -7.92 5.25
C LEU A 45 11.45 -7.32 6.33
N GLU A 46 10.44 -8.07 6.78
CA GLU A 46 9.56 -7.63 7.86
C GLU A 46 10.31 -7.49 9.20
N GLN A 47 11.23 -8.41 9.50
CA GLN A 47 12.08 -8.31 10.70
C GLN A 47 13.00 -7.09 10.65
N GLU A 48 13.63 -6.83 9.50
CA GLU A 48 14.46 -5.63 9.29
C GLU A 48 13.65 -4.35 9.47
N GLN A 49 12.44 -4.28 8.90
CA GLN A 49 11.55 -3.14 9.08
C GLN A 49 11.17 -2.93 10.55
N ARG A 50 10.89 -4.00 11.30
CA ARG A 50 10.62 -3.92 12.73
C ARG A 50 11.85 -3.47 13.51
N ALA A 51 13.04 -3.94 13.15
CA ALA A 51 14.29 -3.54 13.79
C ALA A 51 14.57 -2.05 13.57
N ILE A 52 14.37 -1.55 12.34
CA ILE A 52 14.50 -0.12 12.03
C ILE A 52 13.48 0.70 12.84
N ARG A 53 12.22 0.26 12.89
CA ARG A 53 11.19 0.96 13.66
C ARG A 53 11.55 1.08 15.15
N LYS A 54 12.04 -0.01 15.75
CA LYS A 54 12.51 -0.02 17.15
C LYS A 54 13.72 0.87 17.35
N ARG A 55 14.67 0.87 16.40
CA ARG A 55 15.85 1.74 16.44
C ARG A 55 15.47 3.22 16.37
N LEU A 56 14.43 3.55 15.60
CA LEU A 56 13.92 4.91 15.45
C LEU A 56 12.90 5.31 16.52
N GLU A 57 12.51 4.38 17.38
CA GLU A 57 11.62 4.67 18.50
C GLU A 57 12.40 5.50 19.52
N TRP A 58 12.06 6.77 19.61
CA TRP A 58 12.56 7.66 20.63
C TRP A 58 11.38 8.13 21.48
N SER A 59 11.61 8.22 22.79
CA SER A 59 10.62 8.71 23.74
C SER A 59 11.11 10.00 24.37
N VAL A 60 10.21 10.96 24.55
CA VAL A 60 10.48 12.17 25.31
C VAL A 60 10.45 11.81 26.80
N PRO A 61 11.52 12.11 27.57
CA PRO A 61 11.50 11.95 29.03
C PRO A 61 10.31 12.74 29.63
N GLY A 62 9.44 12.05 30.38
CA GLY A 62 8.24 12.64 30.99
C GLY A 62 6.92 12.44 30.22
N PHE A 63 6.95 11.84 29.02
CA PHE A 63 5.74 11.57 28.22
C PHE A 63 5.17 10.15 28.42
N LYS A 64 5.71 9.37 29.36
CA LYS A 64 5.31 7.96 29.61
C LYS A 64 3.92 7.82 30.25
N ASP A 65 3.43 8.88 30.89
CA ASP A 65 2.18 8.87 31.67
C ASP A 65 1.03 9.63 30.99
N CYS A 66 1.25 10.11 29.76
CA CYS A 66 0.19 10.76 28.99
C CYS A 66 -0.82 9.70 28.57
N LYS A 67 -2.00 9.71 29.20
CA LYS A 67 -3.13 8.89 28.74
C LYS A 67 -3.38 9.19 27.27
N PRO A 68 -3.55 8.18 26.40
CA PRO A 68 -3.97 8.43 25.04
C PRO A 68 -5.30 9.17 25.11
N THR A 69 -5.28 10.45 24.76
CA THR A 69 -6.52 11.18 24.53
C THR A 69 -7.26 10.49 23.41
N ASP A 70 -8.56 10.27 23.59
CA ASP A 70 -9.46 9.73 22.57
C ASP A 70 -9.60 10.74 21.42
N VAL A 71 -8.54 10.88 20.63
CA VAL A 71 -8.59 11.59 19.36
C VAL A 71 -9.20 10.59 18.40
N GLN A 72 -10.48 10.78 18.10
CA GLN A 72 -11.16 10.02 17.05
C GLN A 72 -10.58 10.42 15.70
N VAL A 73 -9.42 9.84 15.37
CA VAL A 73 -8.80 9.95 14.07
C VAL A 73 -9.62 9.07 13.13
N ARG A 74 -10.45 9.72 12.32
CA ARG A 74 -11.22 9.05 11.28
C ARG A 74 -10.28 8.27 10.38
N GLN A 75 -10.49 6.97 10.27
CA GLN A 75 -9.61 6.14 9.46
C GLN A 75 -9.86 6.40 7.97
N PRO A 76 -8.81 6.37 7.12
CA PRO A 76 -8.98 6.41 5.67
C PRO A 76 -9.95 5.30 5.23
N GLY A 77 -11.05 5.67 4.58
CA GLY A 77 -12.08 4.72 4.13
C GLY A 77 -13.29 4.58 5.05
N GLU A 78 -13.29 5.18 6.24
CA GLU A 78 -14.48 5.22 7.09
C GLU A 78 -15.60 6.01 6.38
N PRO A 79 -16.83 5.48 6.25
CA PRO A 79 -17.89 6.15 5.50
C PRO A 79 -18.26 7.50 6.15
N LEU A 80 -18.44 8.54 5.34
CA LEU A 80 -18.95 9.83 5.81
C LEU A 80 -20.34 9.64 6.46
N LYS A 81 -20.59 10.31 7.59
CA LYS A 81 -21.93 10.39 8.20
C LYS A 81 -22.95 10.96 7.20
N GLN A 82 -22.51 11.85 6.31
CA GLN A 82 -23.29 12.32 5.18
C GLN A 82 -23.10 11.43 3.96
N VAL A 83 -24.22 10.94 3.44
CA VAL A 83 -24.27 10.26 2.16
C VAL A 83 -24.04 11.29 1.06
N VAL A 84 -22.78 11.43 0.63
CA VAL A 84 -22.40 12.28 -0.49
C VAL A 84 -23.04 11.70 -1.75
N LEU A 85 -23.78 12.55 -2.48
CA LEU A 85 -24.28 12.22 -3.80
C LEU A 85 -23.08 11.95 -4.73
N HIS A 86 -23.25 11.10 -5.73
CA HIS A 86 -22.19 10.81 -6.72
C HIS A 86 -21.67 12.12 -7.36
N GLY A 87 -20.35 12.23 -7.52
CA GLY A 87 -19.72 13.46 -8.02
C GLY A 87 -19.94 13.71 -9.51
N ARG A 88 -19.98 12.65 -10.34
CA ARG A 88 -20.18 12.77 -11.79
C ARG A 88 -21.67 12.92 -12.10
N ARG A 89 -22.07 14.07 -12.65
CA ARG A 89 -23.47 14.42 -12.94
C ARG A 89 -23.63 15.08 -14.31
N SER A 90 -24.82 14.94 -14.88
CA SER A 90 -25.27 15.54 -16.14
C SER A 90 -26.76 15.86 -16.07
N TYR A 91 -27.22 16.80 -16.88
CA TYR A 91 -28.63 17.21 -16.92
C TYR A 91 -29.02 17.58 -18.33
N GLY A 92 -30.33 17.59 -18.60
CA GLY A 92 -30.87 18.09 -19.87
C GLY A 92 -30.46 17.26 -21.08
N GLY A 93 -30.13 15.98 -20.91
CA GLY A 93 -29.73 15.11 -22.02
C GLY A 93 -28.29 15.31 -22.50
N PHE A 94 -27.47 16.09 -21.77
CA PHE A 94 -26.06 16.32 -22.13
C PHE A 94 -25.26 15.02 -22.20
N ASN A 95 -25.55 14.06 -21.32
CA ASN A 95 -24.96 12.72 -21.37
C ASN A 95 -25.94 11.68 -20.80
N PRO A 96 -26.65 10.93 -21.65
CA PRO A 96 -27.67 9.98 -21.19
C PRO A 96 -27.08 8.79 -20.40
N TYR A 97 -25.81 8.43 -20.65
CA TYR A 97 -25.13 7.37 -19.91
C TYR A 97 -24.83 7.79 -18.46
N VAL A 98 -24.43 9.06 -18.27
CA VAL A 98 -24.23 9.59 -16.92
C VAL A 98 -25.58 9.74 -16.21
N GLU A 99 -26.65 10.12 -16.91
CA GLU A 99 -28.02 10.19 -16.36
C GLU A 99 -28.55 8.83 -15.88
N SER A 100 -28.37 7.77 -16.66
CA SER A 100 -28.75 6.42 -16.22
C SER A 100 -27.92 5.96 -15.01
N MET A 101 -26.61 6.19 -15.03
CA MET A 101 -25.71 5.90 -13.90
C MET A 101 -26.15 6.65 -12.62
N MET A 102 -26.48 7.93 -12.74
CA MET A 102 -26.96 8.74 -11.60
C MET A 102 -28.26 8.16 -11.01
N ALA A 103 -29.19 7.73 -11.86
CA ALA A 103 -30.45 7.14 -11.41
C ALA A 103 -30.21 5.82 -10.65
N GLU A 104 -29.31 4.96 -11.13
CA GLU A 104 -28.96 3.71 -10.46
C GLU A 104 -28.28 3.93 -9.11
N VAL A 105 -27.28 4.80 -9.07
CA VAL A 105 -26.52 5.09 -7.85
C VAL A 105 -27.43 5.73 -6.79
N THR A 106 -28.34 6.60 -7.20
CA THR A 106 -29.33 7.21 -6.29
C THR A 106 -30.26 6.15 -5.69
N LYS A 107 -30.75 5.20 -6.50
CA LYS A 107 -31.56 4.06 -6.00
C LYS A 107 -30.80 3.18 -5.00
N ARG A 108 -29.51 2.94 -5.20
CA ARG A 108 -28.68 2.16 -4.26
C ARG A 108 -28.47 2.92 -2.95
N SER A 109 -28.20 4.22 -3.05
CA SER A 109 -27.99 5.11 -1.91
C SER A 109 -29.23 5.21 -1.00
N THR A 110 -30.43 5.34 -1.57
CA THR A 110 -31.68 5.39 -0.79
C THR A 110 -31.98 4.07 -0.06
N LYS A 111 -31.69 2.92 -0.69
CA LYS A 111 -31.79 1.60 -0.04
C LYS A 111 -30.82 1.46 1.14
N LEU A 112 -29.59 1.95 0.98
CA LEU A 112 -28.56 1.93 2.04
C LEU A 112 -28.95 2.81 3.23
N LYS A 113 -29.53 4.00 2.99
CA LYS A 113 -30.06 4.84 4.07
C LYS A 113 -31.15 4.14 4.88
N ARG A 114 -32.17 3.58 4.21
CA ARG A 114 -33.29 2.88 4.88
C ARG A 114 -32.86 1.70 5.76
N LYS A 115 -31.78 1.00 5.40
CA LYS A 115 -31.22 -0.11 6.20
C LYS A 115 -30.41 0.35 7.42
N ARG A 116 -29.93 1.59 7.42
CA ARG A 116 -29.18 2.17 8.55
C ARG A 116 -30.13 2.74 9.61
N ASP A 117 -31.30 3.22 9.18
CA ASP A 117 -32.30 3.88 10.04
C ASP A 117 -33.38 2.92 10.58
N ALA A 118 -33.29 1.62 10.28
CA ALA A 118 -34.17 0.54 10.76
C ALA A 118 -33.39 -0.39 11.70
#